data_AF-A0A4R1AX39-F1
#
_entry.id   AF-A0A4R1AX39-F1
#
_cell.length_a   1.000
_cell.length_b   1.000
_cell.length_c   1.000
_cell.angle_alpha   90.00
_cell.angle_beta   90.00
_cell.angle_gamma   90.00
#
_symmetry.space_group_name_H-M   'P 1'
#
loop_
_entity.id
_entity.type
_entity.pdbx_description
1 polymer ?
#
loop_
_entity_poly.entity_id
_entity_poly.type
_entity_poly.pdbx_seq_one_letter_code
_entity_poly.pdbx_strand_id
1 'polypeptide(L)' 'MIRITAAGIGGFILVFIEAYIVLLLKSYQTIDFGGIGPFVSVWAMNFFLLFSIFTHIKLWNEEREKARGEVVREK' A
#
# COMPACT_ATOMS: atom_id res chain seq x y z
N MET A 1 -6.30 -8.27 -10.75
CA MET A 1 -5.40 -7.46 -11.60
C MET A 1 -5.25 -6.04 -11.07
N ILE A 2 -6.29 -5.18 -11.12
CA ILE A 2 -6.22 -3.75 -10.73
C ILE A 2 -5.59 -3.49 -9.34
N ARG A 3 -5.83 -4.36 -8.34
CA ARG A 3 -5.25 -4.19 -7.00
C ARG A 3 -3.73 -4.30 -6.95
N ILE A 4 -3.17 -5.20 -7.76
CA ILE A 4 -1.72 -5.41 -7.86
C ILE A 4 -1.10 -4.17 -8.49
N THR A 5 -1.70 -3.65 -9.56
CA THR A 5 -1.27 -2.42 -10.21
C THR A 5 -1.35 -1.21 -9.26
N ALA A 6 -2.47 -1.06 -8.53
CA ALA A 6 -2.65 0.01 -7.56
C ALA A 6 -1.66 -0.07 -6.39
N ALA A 7 -1.40 -1.28 -5.86
CA ALA A 7 -0.40 -1.49 -4.82
C ALA A 7 1.02 -1.25 -5.31
N GLY A 8 1.34 -1.58 -6.57
CA GLY A 8 2.65 -1.31 -7.19
C GLY A 8 2.92 0.18 -7.33
N ILE A 9 1.98 0.92 -7.90
CA ILE A 9 2.08 2.38 -8.06
C ILE A 9 2.08 3.07 -6.69
N GLY A 10 1.18 2.68 -5.79
CA GLY A 10 1.12 3.24 -4.45
C GLY A 10 2.39 2.95 -3.64
N GLY A 11 2.94 1.74 -3.77
CA GLY A 11 4.18 1.36 -3.10
C GLY A 11 5.36 2.17 -3.59
N PHE A 12 5.38 2.49 -4.89
CA PHE A 12 6.38 3.39 -5.47
C PHE A 12 6.25 4.80 -4.92
N ILE A 13 5.04 5.35 -4.85
CA ILE A 13 4.78 6.69 -4.27
C ILE A 13 5.22 6.75 -2.80
N LEU A 14 4.94 5.71 -2.01
CA LEU A 14 5.35 5.65 -0.60
C LEU A 14 6.85 5.76 -0.42
N VAL A 15 7.67 5.17 -1.31
CA VAL A 15 9.13 5.30 -1.24
C VAL A 15 9.57 6.78 -1.33
N PHE A 16 8.92 7.60 -2.16
CA PHE A 16 9.24 9.03 -2.24
C PHE A 16 8.81 9.78 -0.98
N ILE A 17 7.66 9.42 -0.41
CA ILE A 17 7.17 10.02 0.84
C ILE A 17 8.14 9.69 1.98
N GLU A 18 8.58 8.44 2.10
CA GLU A 18 9.54 8.00 3.11
C GLU A 18 10.91 8.65 2.93
N ALA A 19 11.41 8.71 1.69
CA ALA A 19 12.64 9.42 1.38
C ALA A 19 12.55 10.90 1.78
N TYR A 20 11.41 11.55 1.52
CA TYR A 20 11.18 12.93 1.93
C TYR A 20 11.16 13.10 3.45
N ILE A 21 10.51 12.18 4.18
CA ILE A 21 10.53 12.19 5.65
C ILE A 21 11.96 12.04 6.19
N VAL A 22 12.73 11.10 5.65
CA VAL A 22 14.13 10.91 6.06
C VAL A 22 14.99 12.14 5.75
N LEU A 23 14.75 12.80 4.61
CA LEU A 23 15.42 14.07 4.28
C LEU A 23 15.12 15.15 5.33
N LEU A 24 13.86 15.29 5.75
CA LEU A 24 13.48 16.23 6.80
C LEU A 24 14.17 15.91 8.12
N LEU A 25 14.19 14.64 8.53
CA LEU A 25 14.83 14.19 9.77
C LEU A 25 16.35 14.39 9.74
N LYS A 26 16.97 14.26 8.57
CA LYS A 26 18.42 14.42 8.38
C LYS A 26 18.84 15.86 8.04
N SER A 27 17.98 16.86 8.28
CA SER A 27 18.25 18.28 7.98
C SER A 27 18.67 18.51 6.52
N TYR A 28 17.97 17.89 5.57
CA TYR A 28 18.20 17.99 4.12
C TYR A 28 19.53 17.43 3.61
N GLN A 29 20.24 16.63 4.41
CA GLN A 29 21.37 15.85 3.93
C GLN A 29 20.91 14.77 2.94
N THR A 30 21.62 14.63 1.83
CA THR A 30 21.28 13.66 0.77
C THR A 30 21.16 12.23 1.32
N ILE A 31 20.16 11.51 0.81
CA ILE A 31 19.98 10.08 1.07
C ILE A 31 20.70 9.32 -0.03
N ASP A 32 21.68 8.51 0.36
CA ASP A 32 22.24 7.48 -0.50
C ASP A 32 21.55 6.16 -0.15
N PHE A 33 20.84 5.58 -1.11
CA PHE A 33 20.18 4.29 -0.94
C PHE A 33 21.18 3.12 -0.97
N GLY A 34 22.45 3.35 -1.34
CA GLY A 34 23.45 2.27 -1.41
C GLY A 34 23.21 1.30 -2.57
N GLY A 35 22.45 1.72 -3.58
CA GLY A 35 22.15 0.95 -4.80
C GLY A 35 20.69 0.52 -4.96
N ILE A 36 20.43 -0.28 -6.00
CA ILE A 36 19.06 -0.72 -6.34
C ILE A 36 18.50 -1.77 -5.38
N GLY A 37 19.35 -2.56 -4.72
CA GLY A 37 18.91 -3.62 -3.79
C GLY A 37 18.09 -3.09 -2.61
N PRO A 38 18.62 -2.12 -1.84
CA PRO A 38 17.88 -1.49 -0.75
C PRO A 38 16.61 -0.78 -1.23
N PHE A 39 16.67 -0.10 -2.39
CA PHE A 39 15.50 0.54 -2.99
C PHE A 39 14.36 -0.46 -3.28
N VAL A 40 14.67 -1.56 -3.96
CA VAL A 40 13.68 -2.61 -4.29
C VAL A 40 13.11 -3.25 -3.02
N SER A 41 13.93 -3.37 -1.96
CA SER A 41 13.49 -3.94 -0.69
C SER A 41 12.46 -3.08 0.02
N VAL A 42 12.70 -1.76 0.11
CA VAL A 42 11.75 -0.79 0.70
C VAL A 42 10.48 -0.71 -0.17
N TRP A 43 10.65 -0.66 -1.49
CA TRP A 43 9.51 -0.67 -2.42
C TRP A 43 8.65 -1.93 -2.27
N ALA A 44 9.26 -3.12 -2.19
CA ALA A 44 8.54 -4.37 -2.02
C ALA A 44 7.78 -4.42 -0.69
N MET A 45 8.36 -3.91 0.40
CA MET A 45 7.67 -3.81 1.69
C MET A 45 6.40 -2.97 1.60
N ASN A 46 6.49 -1.79 0.98
CA ASN A 46 5.36 -0.89 0.77
C ASN A 46 4.30 -1.48 -0.17
N PHE A 47 4.74 -2.19 -1.21
CA PHE A 47 3.86 -2.93 -2.10
C PHE A 47 3.04 -3.97 -1.33
N PHE A 48 3.68 -4.80 -0.51
CA PHE A 48 2.99 -5.83 0.27
C PHE A 48 2.04 -5.23 1.30
N LEU A 49 2.42 -4.13 1.95
CA LEU A 49 1.55 -3.41 2.89
C LEU A 49 0.26 -2.94 2.20
N LEU A 50 0.37 -2.20 1.10
CA LEU A 50 -0.78 -1.70 0.37
C LEU A 50 -1.63 -2.82 -0.23
N PHE A 51 -0.97 -3.87 -0.74
CA PHE A 51 -1.67 -5.04 -1.27
C PHE A 51 -2.51 -5.73 -0.20
N SER A 52 -1.96 -5.88 1.01
CA SER A 52 -2.69 -6.45 2.15
C SER A 52 -3.89 -5.58 2.54
N ILE A 53 -3.68 -4.27 2.69
CA ILE A 53 -4.76 -3.31 3.01
C ILE A 53 -5.89 -3.40 1.98
N PHE A 54 -5.58 -3.33 0.68
CA PHE A 54 -6.59 -3.42 -0.37
C PHE A 54 -7.30 -4.77 -0.40
N THR A 55 -6.60 -5.85 -0.02
CA THR A 55 -7.21 -7.18 0.07
C THR A 55 -8.22 -7.23 1.21
N HIS A 56 -7.85 -6.75 2.40
CA HIS A 56 -8.74 -6.71 3.56
C HIS A 56 -9.94 -5.77 3.35
N ILE A 57 -9.73 -4.59 2.76
CA ILE A 57 -10.83 -3.66 2.44
C ILE A 57 -11.83 -4.33 1.48
N LYS A 58 -11.33 -5.02 0.46
CA LYS A 58 -12.20 -5.68 -0.53
C LYS A 58 -12.97 -6.84 0.09
N LEU A 59 -12.32 -7.64 0.94
CA LEU A 59 -12.98 -8.72 1.67
C LEU A 59 -14.08 -8.18 2.59
N TRP A 60 -13.78 -7.12 3.34
CA TRP A 60 -14.75 -6.47 4.21
C TRP A 60 -15.95 -5.91 3.44
N ASN A 61 -15.71 -5.30 2.28
CA ASN A 61 -16.80 -4.80 1.45
C ASN A 61 -17.69 -5.93 0.92
N GLU A 62 -17.11 -7.05 0.51
CA GLU A 62 -17.88 -8.23 0.06
C GLU A 62 -18.70 -8.86 1.19
N GLU A 63 -18.16 -8.94 2.41
CA GLU A 63 -18.90 -9.41 3.58
C GLU A 63 -20.07 -8.49 3.93
N ARG A 64 -19.87 -7.16 3.83
CA ARG A 64 -20.92 -6.15 4.06
C ARG A 64 -22.02 -6.24 3.02
N GLU A 65 -21.68 -6.45 1.75
CA GLU A 65 -22.68 -6.64 0.68
C GLU A 65 -23.47 -7.93 0.86
N LYS A 66 -22.82 -9.04 1.24
CA LYS A 66 -23.51 -10.31 1.55
C LYS A 66 -24.49 -10.15 2.72
N ALA A 67 -24.05 -9.57 3.83
CA ALA A 67 -24.91 -9.31 4.99
C ALA A 67 -26.09 -8.41 4.63
N ARG A 68 -25.88 -7.38 3.80
CA ARG A 68 -26.97 -6.49 3.34
C ARG A 68 -27.94 -7.20 2.39
N GLY A 69 -27.45 -8.10 1.54
CA GLY A 69 -28.27 -8.91 0.64
C GLY A 69 -29.12 -9.95 1.37
N GLU A 70 -28.61 -10.54 2.45
CA GLU A 70 -29.36 -11.47 3.32
C GLU A 70 -30.50 -10.76 4.06
N VAL A 71 -30.26 -9.55 4.59
CA VAL A 71 -31.30 -8.74 5.27
C VAL A 71 -32.45 -8.34 4.35
N VAL A 72 -32.20 -8.17 3.05
CA VAL A 72 -33.26 -7.84 2.07
C VAL A 72 -34.06 -9.09 1.66
N ARG A 73 -33.52 -10.29 1.81
CA ARG A 73 -34.18 -11.56 1.43
C ARG A 73 -35.08 -12.14 2.53
N GLU A 74 -34.90 -11.71 3.77
CA GLU A 74 -35.72 -12.12 4.93
C GLU A 74 -36.95 -11.20 5.18
N LYS A 75 -37.18 -10.19 4.35
CA LYS A 75 -38.40 -9.37 4.36
C LYS A 75 -39.28 -9.67 3.16
#